data_AF-G5CKM8-F1
#
_entry.id   AF-G5CKM8-F1
#
_cell.length_a   1.000
_cell.length_b   1.000
_cell.length_c   1.000
_cell.angle_alpha   90.00
_cell.angle_beta   90.00
_cell.angle_gamma   90.00
#
_symmetry.space_group_name_H-M   'P 1'
#
loop_
_entity.id
_entity.type
_entity.pdbx_description
1 polymer ?
#
loop_
_entity_poly.entity_id
_entity_poly.type
_entity_poly.pdbx_seq_one_letter_code
_entity_poly.pdbx_strand_id
1 'polypeptide(L)'
;MDNTIQVYVTNLSRFEYDGLIIAAWFTLPVSLDELREKLQLETDESYEIEDWEAPFRLTDDGDILTLNRLALLIEENCHYDLFPYLDELIDLDVFESHEDGLKRLNHFEHFEEKPTDPDILEDTFELSDGTYFTI
;
A
#
# COMPACT_ATOMS: atom_id res chain seq x y z
N MET A 1 1.14 6.24 -13.21
CA MET A 1 1.27 5.11 -12.28
C MET A 1 0.01 5.13 -11.45
N ASP A 2 -0.71 4.03 -11.40
CA ASP A 2 -1.94 3.94 -10.62
C ASP A 2 -1.52 3.71 -9.16
N ASN A 3 -1.59 4.76 -8.33
CA ASN A 3 -1.27 4.67 -6.90
C ASN A 3 -2.42 4.04 -6.08
N THR A 4 -3.43 3.51 -6.76
CA THR A 4 -4.61 2.90 -6.12
C THR A 4 -4.34 1.45 -5.76
N ILE A 5 -4.77 1.04 -4.57
CA ILE A 5 -4.77 -0.37 -4.18
C ILE A 5 -6.04 -1.03 -4.72
N GLN A 6 -5.90 -2.18 -5.36
CA GLN A 6 -7.00 -3.03 -5.76
C GLN A 6 -6.87 -4.39 -5.08
N VAL A 7 -7.99 -4.93 -4.63
CA VAL A 7 -8.04 -6.24 -3.99
C VAL A 7 -9.03 -7.12 -4.72
N TYR A 8 -8.64 -8.37 -4.92
CA TYR A 8 -9.49 -9.41 -5.44
C TYR A 8 -10.07 -10.20 -4.28
N VAL A 9 -11.37 -10.05 -4.11
CA VAL A 9 -12.08 -10.61 -2.96
C VAL A 9 -13.05 -11.66 -3.46
N THR A 10 -13.06 -12.81 -2.80
CA THR A 10 -13.93 -13.93 -3.11
C THR A 10 -14.87 -14.22 -1.93
N ASN A 11 -16.15 -14.46 -2.23
CA ASN A 11 -17.13 -14.94 -1.27
C ASN A 11 -16.94 -16.45 -1.06
N LEU A 12 -16.42 -16.83 0.10
CA LEU A 12 -16.20 -18.24 0.46
C LEU A 12 -17.52 -18.97 0.74
N SER A 13 -18.47 -18.29 1.38
CA SER A 13 -19.73 -18.88 1.82
C SER A 13 -20.61 -19.32 0.64
N ARG A 14 -20.71 -18.51 -0.42
CA ARG A 14 -21.49 -18.87 -1.63
C ARG A 14 -20.94 -20.07 -2.39
N PHE A 15 -19.62 -20.24 -2.40
CA PHE A 15 -19.00 -21.38 -3.04
C PHE A 15 -19.41 -22.68 -2.35
N GLU A 16 -19.46 -22.69 -1.02
CA GLU A 16 -19.81 -23.87 -0.23
C GLU A 16 -21.28 -24.29 -0.38
N TYR A 17 -22.19 -23.34 -0.61
CA TYR A 17 -23.63 -23.62 -0.71
C TYR A 17 -24.14 -23.86 -2.14
N ASP A 18 -23.68 -23.11 -3.14
CA ASP A 18 -24.22 -23.17 -4.52
C ASP A 18 -23.19 -23.63 -5.56
N GLY A 19 -21.91 -23.76 -5.19
CA GLY A 19 -20.81 -24.06 -6.13
C GLY A 19 -20.48 -22.92 -7.09
N LEU A 20 -20.99 -21.71 -6.83
CA LEU A 20 -20.70 -20.48 -7.57
C LEU A 20 -19.61 -19.68 -6.84
N ILE A 21 -18.49 -19.45 -7.53
CA ILE A 21 -17.45 -18.53 -7.07
C ILE A 21 -17.91 -17.12 -7.42
N ILE A 22 -18.30 -16.34 -6.41
CA ILE A 22 -18.56 -14.91 -6.57
C ILE A 22 -17.31 -14.18 -6.09
N ALA A 23 -16.59 -13.58 -7.04
CA ALA A 23 -15.39 -12.82 -6.76
C ALA A 23 -15.38 -11.55 -7.61
N ALA A 24 -14.79 -10.50 -7.06
CA ALA A 24 -14.72 -9.21 -7.73
C ALA A 24 -13.48 -8.43 -7.31
N TRP A 25 -12.98 -7.64 -8.25
CA TRP A 25 -12.00 -6.60 -7.96
C TRP A 25 -12.67 -5.39 -7.33
N PHE A 26 -12.02 -4.88 -6.28
CA PHE A 26 -12.41 -3.67 -5.57
C PHE A 26 -11.23 -2.71 -5.52
N THR A 27 -11.49 -1.47 -5.92
CA THR A 27 -10.54 -0.37 -5.76
C THR A 27 -10.74 0.24 -4.38
N LEU A 28 -9.68 0.32 -3.60
CA LEU A 28 -9.71 0.92 -2.27
C LEU A 28 -9.54 2.45 -2.37
N PRO A 29 -10.15 3.21 -1.45
CA PRO A 29 -10.95 2.75 -0.31
C PRO A 29 -12.38 2.29 -0.71
N VAL A 30 -12.79 1.10 -0.25
CA VAL A 30 -14.13 0.53 -0.48
C VAL A 30 -14.92 0.36 0.81
N SER A 31 -16.22 0.62 0.78
CA SER A 31 -17.09 0.36 1.94
C SER A 31 -17.46 -1.12 2.05
N LEU A 32 -17.57 -1.64 3.27
CA LEU A 32 -18.04 -3.01 3.51
C LEU A 32 -19.44 -3.26 2.92
N ASP A 33 -20.31 -2.25 2.89
CA ASP A 33 -21.64 -2.35 2.26
C ASP A 33 -21.53 -2.61 0.75
N GLU A 34 -20.72 -1.82 0.05
CA GLU A 34 -20.50 -1.96 -1.39
C GLU A 34 -19.86 -3.32 -1.73
N LEU A 35 -18.94 -3.76 -0.88
CA LEU A 35 -18.32 -5.07 -0.98
C LEU A 35 -19.35 -6.19 -0.84
N ARG A 36 -20.22 -6.09 0.17
CA ARG A 36 -21.30 -7.06 0.40
C ARG A 36 -22.30 -7.09 -0.74
N GLU A 37 -22.69 -5.94 -1.28
CA GLU A 37 -23.60 -5.86 -2.42
C GLU A 37 -23.00 -6.53 -3.67
N LYS A 38 -21.73 -6.27 -3.99
CA LYS A 38 -21.06 -6.86 -5.16
C LYS A 38 -20.84 -8.36 -5.01
N LEU A 39 -20.43 -8.81 -3.82
CA LEU A 39 -20.15 -10.22 -3.53
C LEU A 39 -21.39 -11.01 -3.11
N GLN A 40 -22.56 -10.34 -3.04
CA GLN A 40 -23.81 -10.92 -2.55
C GLN A 40 -23.66 -11.60 -1.19
N LEU A 41 -22.86 -10.99 -0.30
CA LEU A 41 -22.63 -11.48 1.06
C LEU A 41 -23.82 -11.15 1.95
N GLU A 42 -24.36 -12.15 2.62
CA GLU A 42 -25.28 -11.97 3.75
C GLU A 42 -24.52 -11.50 5.00
N THR A 43 -25.25 -11.00 6.01
CA THR A 43 -24.70 -10.32 7.20
C THR A 43 -23.66 -11.12 8.00
N ASP A 44 -23.64 -12.44 7.86
CA ASP A 44 -22.78 -13.40 8.60
C ASP A 44 -21.79 -14.14 7.66
N GLU A 45 -21.79 -13.86 6.36
CA GLU A 45 -20.91 -14.54 5.41
C GLU A 45 -19.49 -13.95 5.40
N SER A 46 -18.51 -14.85 5.25
CA SER A 46 -17.08 -14.54 5.24
C SER A 46 -16.61 -14.28 3.81
N TYR A 47 -15.74 -13.30 3.65
CA TYR A 47 -14.98 -13.08 2.41
C TYR A 47 -13.49 -13.31 2.67
N GLU A 48 -12.76 -13.58 1.61
CA GLU A 48 -11.30 -13.74 1.64
C GLU A 48 -10.69 -12.94 0.50
N ILE A 49 -9.54 -12.31 0.77
CA ILE A 49 -8.75 -11.62 -0.23
C ILE A 49 -7.83 -12.67 -0.85
N GLU A 50 -8.07 -13.04 -2.10
CA GLU A 50 -7.22 -14.03 -2.77
C GLU A 50 -6.02 -13.37 -3.47
N ASP A 51 -6.16 -12.12 -3.90
CA ASP A 51 -5.11 -11.40 -4.63
C ASP A 51 -5.21 -9.89 -4.41
N TRP A 52 -4.15 -9.16 -4.74
CA TRP A 52 -4.10 -7.71 -4.63
C TRP A 52 -3.11 -7.09 -5.62
N GLU A 53 -3.46 -5.92 -6.14
CA GLU A 53 -2.59 -5.06 -6.93
C GLU A 53 -2.38 -3.74 -6.21
N ALA A 54 -1.13 -3.43 -5.87
CA ALA A 54 -0.75 -2.22 -5.16
C ALA A 54 0.54 -1.64 -5.76
N PRO A 55 0.80 -0.32 -5.58
CA PRO A 55 2.03 0.30 -6.06
C PRO A 55 3.30 -0.21 -5.35
N PHE A 56 3.17 -0.93 -4.24
CA PHE A 56 4.26 -1.55 -3.48
C PHE A 56 3.83 -2.93 -2.94
N ARG A 57 4.78 -3.73 -2.46
CA ARG A 57 4.50 -5.08 -1.99
C ARG A 57 3.79 -5.04 -0.64
N LEU A 58 2.49 -5.29 -0.63
CA LEU A 58 1.76 -5.54 0.62
C LEU A 58 2.29 -6.84 1.24
N THR A 59 2.88 -6.72 2.43
CA THR A 59 3.44 -7.83 3.21
C THR A 59 2.42 -8.45 4.17
N ASP A 60 1.28 -7.80 4.37
CA ASP A 60 0.25 -8.21 5.33
C ASP A 60 -1.03 -8.63 4.58
N ASP A 61 -1.58 -9.79 4.95
CA ASP A 61 -2.94 -10.27 4.66
C ASP A 61 -3.97 -9.41 5.42
N GLY A 62 -3.81 -8.09 5.32
CA GLY A 62 -4.54 -7.11 6.10
C GLY A 62 -6.01 -7.11 5.69
N ASP A 63 -6.90 -6.97 6.67
CA ASP A 63 -8.31 -6.72 6.41
C ASP A 63 -8.51 -5.53 5.45
N ILE A 64 -9.62 -5.56 4.72
CA ILE A 64 -10.02 -4.45 3.83
C ILE A 64 -10.04 -3.10 4.54
N LEU A 65 -10.34 -3.07 5.84
CA LEU A 65 -10.27 -1.84 6.63
C LEU A 65 -8.84 -1.32 6.79
N THR A 66 -7.86 -2.20 6.98
CA THR A 66 -6.43 -1.86 7.04
C THR A 66 -5.96 -1.38 5.68
N LEU A 67 -6.30 -2.11 4.62
CA LEU A 67 -5.94 -1.72 3.26
C LEU A 67 -6.61 -0.41 2.82
N ASN A 68 -7.85 -0.15 3.26
CA ASN A 68 -8.53 1.14 3.04
C ASN A 68 -7.76 2.30 3.67
N ARG A 69 -7.28 2.12 4.91
CA ARG A 69 -6.46 3.15 5.57
C ARG A 69 -5.16 3.36 4.83
N LEU A 70 -4.54 2.29 4.37
CA LEU A 70 -3.33 2.36 3.58
C LEU A 70 -3.57 3.10 2.26
N ALA A 71 -4.66 2.80 1.54
CA ALA A 71 -5.03 3.50 0.32
C ALA A 71 -5.20 5.00 0.55
N LEU A 72 -5.84 5.41 1.64
CA LEU A 72 -5.96 6.82 2.02
C LEU A 72 -4.60 7.47 2.30
N LEU A 73 -3.71 6.77 3.01
CA LEU A 73 -2.35 7.24 3.26
C LEU A 73 -1.57 7.37 1.95
N ILE A 74 -1.74 6.43 1.02
CA ILE A 74 -1.13 6.51 -0.31
C ILE A 74 -1.65 7.73 -1.05
N GLU A 75 -2.96 7.92 -1.16
CA GLU A 75 -3.51 9.10 -1.86
C GLU A 75 -3.04 10.41 -1.24
N GLU A 76 -2.89 10.46 0.08
CA GLU A 76 -2.39 11.63 0.78
C GLU A 76 -0.89 11.86 0.57
N ASN A 77 -0.08 10.79 0.45
CA ASN A 77 1.39 10.87 0.40
C ASN A 77 2.01 10.49 -0.96
N CYS A 78 1.20 10.18 -1.98
CA CYS A 78 1.69 9.75 -3.30
C CYS A 78 2.41 10.86 -4.08
N HIS A 79 2.27 12.11 -3.62
CA HIS A 79 2.89 13.28 -4.23
C HIS A 79 4.34 13.49 -3.79
N TYR A 80 4.85 12.75 -2.81
CA TYR A 80 6.26 12.83 -2.40
C TYR A 80 7.15 12.07 -3.38
N ASP A 81 8.30 12.65 -3.72
CA ASP A 81 9.30 12.04 -4.60
C ASP A 81 9.85 10.71 -4.07
N LEU A 82 9.83 10.52 -2.74
CA LEU A 82 10.28 9.29 -2.08
C LEU A 82 9.23 8.17 -2.06
N PHE A 83 7.97 8.47 -2.42
CA PHE A 83 6.88 7.49 -2.45
C PHE A 83 7.19 6.22 -3.27
N PRO A 84 7.65 6.30 -4.55
CA PRO A 84 7.95 5.11 -5.33
C PRO A 84 9.10 4.28 -4.75
N TYR A 85 9.92 4.86 -3.87
CA TYR A 85 11.06 4.22 -3.23
C TYR A 85 10.74 3.67 -1.84
N LEU A 86 9.47 3.69 -1.40
CA LEU A 86 9.04 3.16 -0.10
C LEU A 86 9.53 1.74 0.17
N ASP A 87 9.45 0.86 -0.83
CA ASP A 87 9.89 -0.55 -0.72
C ASP A 87 11.41 -0.64 -0.45
N GLU A 88 12.21 0.17 -1.16
CA GLU A 88 13.65 0.27 -0.91
C GLU A 88 13.94 0.85 0.48
N LEU A 89 13.19 1.88 0.90
CA LEU A 89 13.37 2.50 2.23
C LEU A 89 13.08 1.51 3.36
N ILE A 90 12.09 0.63 3.17
CA ILE A 90 11.80 -0.46 4.12
C ILE A 90 12.91 -1.51 4.09
N ASP A 91 13.41 -1.91 2.92
CA ASP A 91 14.52 -2.87 2.78
C ASP A 91 15.83 -2.35 3.41
N LEU A 92 16.03 -1.02 3.37
CA LEU A 92 17.12 -0.31 4.03
C LEU A 92 16.92 -0.13 5.55
N ASP A 93 15.86 -0.68 6.14
CA ASP A 93 15.50 -0.56 7.57
C ASP A 93 15.24 0.90 8.01
N VAL A 94 14.96 1.80 7.06
CA VAL A 94 14.60 3.21 7.34
C VAL A 94 13.19 3.29 7.92
N PHE A 95 12.28 2.45 7.40
CA PHE A 95 10.89 2.38 7.85
C PHE A 95 10.55 1.00 8.38
N GLU A 96 9.82 0.99 9.49
CA GLU A 96 9.30 -0.24 10.10
C GLU A 96 8.17 -0.87 9.27
N SER A 97 7.46 -0.08 8.45
CA SER A 97 6.34 -0.53 7.62
C SER A 97 5.97 0.51 6.57
N HIS A 98 5.22 0.11 5.54
CA HIS A 98 4.65 1.01 4.53
C HIS A 98 3.86 2.16 5.15
N GLU A 99 3.05 1.88 6.18
CA GLU A 99 2.30 2.91 6.89
C GLU A 99 3.20 3.94 7.60
N ASP A 100 4.30 3.49 8.22
CA ASP A 100 5.26 4.38 8.89
C ASP A 100 6.00 5.23 7.86
N GLY A 101 6.47 4.59 6.79
CA GLY A 101 7.07 5.26 5.65
C GLY A 101 6.18 6.36 5.13
N LEU A 102 4.92 6.05 4.76
CA LEU A 102 3.96 7.03 4.24
C LEU A 102 3.78 8.23 5.19
N LYS A 103 3.69 8.00 6.51
CA LYS A 103 3.53 9.08 7.50
C LYS A 103 4.80 9.91 7.70
N ARG A 104 5.98 9.31 7.45
CA ARG A 104 7.28 9.96 7.62
C ARG A 104 7.87 10.49 6.33
N LEU A 105 7.34 10.16 5.15
CA LEU A 105 7.86 10.62 3.85
C LEU A 105 8.11 12.14 3.83
N ASN A 106 7.23 12.93 4.44
CA ASN A 106 7.37 14.39 4.55
C ASN A 106 8.57 14.88 5.40
N HIS A 107 9.18 14.01 6.20
CA HIS A 107 10.32 14.38 7.05
C HIS A 107 11.67 14.32 6.34
N PHE A 108 11.75 13.67 5.17
CA PHE A 108 13.00 13.47 4.45
C PHE A 108 13.13 14.48 3.33
N GLU A 109 14.34 15.03 3.17
CA GLU A 109 14.68 15.85 2.02
C GLU A 109 15.24 14.96 0.91
N HIS A 110 14.76 15.19 -0.32
CA HIS A 110 15.24 14.50 -1.52
C HIS A 110 16.21 15.41 -2.29
N PHE A 111 17.21 14.80 -2.90
CA PHE A 111 18.22 15.48 -3.70
C PHE A 111 18.44 14.71 -5.00
N GLU A 112 18.34 15.40 -6.13
CA GLU A 112 18.67 14.84 -7.45
C GLU A 112 20.18 14.59 -7.62
N GLU A 113 21.00 15.31 -6.85
CA GLU A 113 22.46 15.22 -6.88
C GLU A 113 23.02 14.98 -5.49
N LYS A 114 24.15 14.28 -5.43
CA LYS A 114 24.83 13.98 -4.17
C LYS A 114 25.22 15.28 -3.45
N PRO A 115 24.74 15.53 -2.22
CA PRO A 115 25.14 16.70 -1.46
C PRO A 115 26.65 16.70 -1.24
N THR A 116 27.25 17.89 -1.36
CA THR A 116 28.70 18.09 -1.16
C THR A 116 29.02 18.50 0.28
N ASP A 117 28.00 18.87 1.05
CA ASP A 117 28.15 19.30 2.43
C ASP A 117 28.45 18.10 3.33
N PRO A 118 29.59 18.08 4.06
CA PRO A 118 30.00 16.90 4.82
C PRO A 118 29.05 16.54 5.97
N ASP A 119 28.38 17.52 6.58
CA ASP A 119 27.39 17.28 7.64
C ASP A 119 26.17 16.53 7.10
N ILE A 120 25.71 16.89 5.89
CA ILE A 120 24.56 16.26 5.25
C ILE A 120 24.94 14.90 4.64
N LEU A 121 26.18 14.81 4.13
CA LEU A 121 26.69 13.63 3.45
C LEU A 121 26.78 12.40 4.37
N GLU A 122 27.03 12.59 5.67
CA GLU A 122 27.08 11.47 6.64
C GLU A 122 25.71 10.79 6.79
N ASP A 123 24.61 11.54 6.71
CA ASP A 123 23.23 11.04 6.81
C ASP A 123 22.54 10.91 5.44
N THR A 124 23.30 10.99 4.35
CA THR A 124 22.79 10.84 2.98
C THR A 124 22.80 9.38 2.53
N PHE A 125 21.65 8.91 2.07
CA PHE A 125 21.45 7.60 1.47
C PHE A 125 21.21 7.72 -0.04
N GLU A 126 21.68 6.74 -0.80
CA GLU A 126 21.53 6.65 -2.26
C GLU A 126 20.54 5.53 -2.60
N LEU A 127 19.52 5.86 -3.40
CA LEU A 127 18.52 4.94 -3.91
C LEU A 127 18.98 4.30 -5.23
N SER A 128 18.35 3.19 -5.64
CA SER A 128 18.75 2.45 -6.85
C SER A 128 18.71 3.25 -8.16
N ASP A 129 17.94 4.34 -8.21
CA ASP A 129 17.83 5.22 -9.38
C ASP A 129 18.90 6.33 -9.42
N GLY A 130 19.72 6.44 -8.36
CA GLY A 130 20.71 7.50 -8.20
C GLY A 130 20.19 8.76 -7.49
N THR A 131 18.96 8.70 -6.97
CA THR A 131 18.38 9.73 -6.10
C THR A 131 19.00 9.65 -4.71
N TYR A 132 19.25 10.79 -4.09
CA TYR A 132 19.78 10.89 -2.73
C TYR A 132 18.70 11.39 -1.77
N PHE A 133 18.70 10.91 -0.53
CA PHE A 133 17.82 11.43 0.53
C PHE A 133 18.55 11.47 1.86
N THR A 134 18.09 12.31 2.77
CA THR A 134 18.72 12.51 4.08
C THR A 134 17.74 12.24 5.21
N ILE A 135 18.19 11.58 6.27
CA ILE A 135 17.39 11.22 7.45
C ILE A 135 17.63 12.13 8.66
#